data_AF-A0A6J1VYR7-F1
#
_entry.id   AF-A0A6J1VYR7-F1
#
_cell.length_a   1.000
_cell.length_b   1.000
_cell.length_c   1.000
_cell.angle_alpha   90.00
_cell.angle_beta   90.00
_cell.angle_gamma   90.00
#
_symmetry.space_group_name_H-M   'P 1'
#
loop_
_entity.id
_entity.type
_entity.pdbx_description
1 polymer ?
#
loop_
_entity_poly.entity_id
_entity_poly.type
_entity_poly.pdbx_seq_one_letter_code
_entity_poly.pdbx_strand_id
1 'polypeptide(L)'
;VYFFSFNMMKHEDVEEVYVYLMHNGNTVFSLYSFESKGKSDSSSNSAVLKLAKGDEVWLRMGNGALHGDHQRFSTFAGFLLFETK
;
A
#
# COMPACT_ATOMS: atom_id res chain seq x y z
N VAL A 1 -1.90 -19.00 2.04
CA VAL A 1 -1.28 -18.05 1.08
C VAL A 1 -2.30 -16.97 0.76
N TYR A 2 -1.94 -15.71 0.94
CA TYR A 2 -2.83 -14.57 0.79
C TYR A 2 -2.34 -13.68 -0.34
N PHE A 3 -3.27 -13.08 -1.08
CA PHE A 3 -3.00 -11.98 -1.99
C PHE A 3 -3.36 -10.66 -1.31
N PHE A 4 -2.51 -9.65 -1.49
CA PHE A 4 -2.75 -8.27 -1.07
C PHE A 4 -2.50 -7.32 -2.24
N SER A 5 -3.33 -6.28 -2.33
CA SER A 5 -3.15 -5.18 -3.27
C SER A 5 -3.39 -3.86 -2.57
N PHE A 6 -2.57 -2.87 -2.91
CA PHE A 6 -2.71 -1.50 -2.45
C PHE A 6 -2.67 -0.55 -3.65
N ASN A 7 -3.67 0.33 -3.73
CA ASN A 7 -3.69 1.46 -4.66
C ASN A 7 -3.68 2.74 -3.83
N MET A 8 -2.81 3.67 -4.18
CA MET A 8 -2.70 4.96 -3.52
C MET A 8 -2.89 6.10 -4.50
N MET A 9 -3.51 7.18 -4.03
CA MET A 9 -3.49 8.48 -4.70
C MET A 9 -2.60 9.42 -3.89
N LYS A 10 -1.58 9.98 -4.53
CA LYS A 10 -0.69 10.97 -3.93
C LYS A 10 -1.47 12.26 -3.64
N HIS A 11 -1.26 12.86 -2.46
CA HIS A 11 -1.79 14.20 -2.19
C HIS A 11 -1.07 15.22 -3.08
N GLU A 12 -1.81 16.13 -3.70
CA GLU A 12 -1.25 17.09 -4.64
C GLU A 12 -0.26 18.09 -4.02
N ASP A 13 -0.23 18.21 -2.69
CA ASP A 13 0.55 19.21 -1.97
C ASP A 13 1.96 18.76 -1.57
N VAL A 14 2.25 17.46 -1.71
CA VAL A 14 3.56 16.87 -1.40
C VAL A 14 4.34 16.65 -2.68
N GLU A 15 5.67 16.74 -2.62
CA GLU A 15 6.56 16.45 -3.78
C GLU A 15 6.68 14.94 -4.03
N GLU A 16 6.66 14.16 -2.96
CA GLU A 16 6.86 12.72 -3.00
C GLU A 16 6.01 12.03 -1.94
N VAL A 17 5.68 10.76 -2.17
CA VAL A 17 5.02 9.90 -1.18
C VAL A 17 5.58 8.49 -1.25
N TYR A 18 5.75 7.88 -0.08
CA TYR A 18 6.19 6.49 0.06
C TYR A 18 5.26 5.75 1.00
N VAL A 19 4.82 4.57 0.57
CA VAL A 19 4.04 3.65 1.40
C VAL A 19 4.63 2.27 1.29
N TYR A 20 4.73 1.58 2.42
CA TYR A 20 5.24 0.22 2.48
C TYR A 20 4.12 -0.74 2.83
N LEU A 21 4.08 -1.89 2.15
CA LEU A 21 3.40 -3.07 2.69
C LEU A 21 4.35 -3.78 3.64
N MET A 22 3.89 -4.02 4.86
CA MET A 22 4.66 -4.61 5.94
C MET A 22 4.15 -6.02 6.25
N HIS A 23 5.05 -6.95 6.59
CA HIS A 23 4.74 -8.25 7.19
C HIS A 23 5.59 -8.42 8.45
N ASN A 24 4.95 -8.47 9.61
CA ASN A 24 5.61 -8.61 10.92
C ASN A 24 6.81 -7.64 11.11
N GLY A 25 6.67 -6.39 10.66
CA GLY A 25 7.69 -5.34 10.79
C GLY A 25 8.70 -5.28 9.64
N ASN A 26 8.71 -6.27 8.74
CA ASN A 26 9.57 -6.30 7.55
C ASN A 26 8.86 -5.72 6.34
N THR A 27 9.59 -4.96 5.52
CA THR A 27 9.05 -4.43 4.26
C THR A 27 8.90 -5.55 3.24
N VAL A 28 7.70 -5.72 2.69
CA VAL A 28 7.39 -6.64 1.59
C VAL A 28 7.59 -5.95 0.25
N PHE A 29 6.94 -4.79 0.07
CA PHE A 29 7.20 -3.90 -1.06
C PHE A 29 7.10 -2.44 -0.64
N SER A 30 7.69 -1.58 -1.46
CA SER A 30 7.51 -0.13 -1.42
C SER A 30 6.68 0.34 -2.61
N LEU A 31 5.87 1.36 -2.38
CA LEU A 31 5.14 2.13 -3.36
C LEU A 31 5.62 3.58 -3.27
N TYR A 32 5.91 4.19 -4.42
CA TYR A 32 6.43 5.54 -4.48
C TYR A 32 5.81 6.32 -5.63
N SER A 33 5.62 7.62 -5.42
CA SER A 33 5.33 8.59 -6.47
C SER A 33 6.14 9.86 -6.20
N PHE A 34 6.76 10.36 -7.26
CA PHE A 34 7.58 11.59 -7.30
C PHE A 34 6.99 12.62 -8.27
N GLU A 35 5.71 12.46 -8.62
CA GLU A 35 5.09 13.39 -9.55
C GLU A 35 5.02 14.80 -8.95
N SER A 36 5.19 15.81 -9.79
CA SER A 36 5.34 17.20 -9.39
C SER A 36 4.17 17.69 -8.53
N LYS A 37 4.43 18.63 -7.61
CA LYS A 37 3.36 19.28 -6.83
C LYS A 37 2.27 19.88 -7.74
N GLY A 38 1.01 19.75 -7.32
CA GLY A 38 -0.17 20.19 -8.08
C GLY A 38 -0.60 19.23 -9.19
N LYS A 39 0.02 18.06 -9.30
CA LYS A 39 -0.40 16.99 -10.19
C LYS A 39 -0.91 15.79 -9.38
N SER A 40 -2.04 15.25 -9.82
CA SER A 40 -2.56 13.99 -9.32
C SER A 40 -1.74 12.84 -9.89
N ASP A 41 -1.31 11.93 -9.03
CA ASP A 41 -0.71 10.67 -9.44
C ASP A 41 -1.23 9.52 -8.59
N SER A 42 -1.29 8.34 -9.19
CA SER A 42 -1.71 7.12 -8.53
C SER A 42 -0.70 6.02 -8.77
N SER A 43 -0.44 5.24 -7.73
CA SER A 43 0.47 4.10 -7.82
C SER A 43 -0.19 2.87 -7.22
N SER A 44 0.17 1.69 -7.72
CA SER A 44 -0.36 0.43 -7.22
C SER A 44 0.70 -0.66 -7.23
N ASN A 45 0.62 -1.58 -6.27
CA ASN A 45 1.41 -2.81 -6.26
C ASN A 45 0.67 -3.89 -5.45
N SER A 46 1.13 -5.12 -5.61
CA SER A 46 0.52 -6.29 -4.99
C SER A 46 1.58 -7.29 -4.55
N ALA A 47 1.22 -8.15 -3.61
CA ALA A 47 2.08 -9.22 -3.12
C ALA A 47 1.27 -10.48 -2.86
N VAL A 48 1.93 -11.62 -3.02
CA VAL A 48 1.45 -12.92 -2.57
C VAL A 48 2.33 -13.37 -1.42
N LEU A 49 1.73 -13.60 -0.25
CA LEU A 49 2.45 -13.95 0.98
C LEU A 49 1.97 -15.29 1.54
N LYS A 50 2.90 -16.14 1.95
CA LYS A 50 2.58 -17.28 2.82
C LYS A 50 2.58 -16.76 4.26
N LEU A 51 1.42 -16.76 4.89
CA LEU A 51 1.23 -16.28 6.27
C LEU A 51 0.93 -17.45 7.21
N ALA A 52 1.44 -17.36 8.43
CA ALA A 52 1.03 -18.19 9.55
C ALA A 52 -0.11 -17.52 10.33
N LYS A 53 -0.83 -18.30 11.16
CA LYS A 53 -1.83 -17.75 12.06
C LYS A 53 -1.14 -16.78 13.03
N GLY A 54 -1.65 -15.55 13.10
CA GLY A 54 -1.10 -14.49 13.94
C GLY A 54 -0.12 -13.55 13.23
N ASP A 55 0.26 -13.83 11.99
CA ASP A 55 1.00 -12.87 11.18
C ASP A 55 0.16 -11.63 10.88
N GLU A 56 0.79 -10.47 10.93
CA GLU A 56 0.18 -9.18 10.67
C GLU A 56 0.71 -8.61 9.35
N VAL A 57 -0.21 -8.10 8.53
CA VAL A 57 0.09 -7.39 7.28
C VAL A 57 -0.59 -6.03 7.32
N TRP A 58 0.17 -4.95 7.16
CA TRP A 58 -0.34 -3.58 7.25
C TRP A 58 0.41 -2.63 6.33
N LEU A 59 -0.13 -1.43 6.15
CA LEU A 59 0.53 -0.35 5.43
C LEU A 59 1.23 0.59 6.40
N ARG A 60 2.43 1.05 6.03
CA ARG A 60 3.18 2.06 6.78
C ARG A 60 3.52 3.23 5.86
N MET A 61 3.15 4.44 6.26
CA MET A 61 3.61 5.67 5.63
C MET A 61 5.12 5.84 5.87
N GLY A 62 5.88 6.10 4.82
CA GLY A 62 7.29 6.46 4.88
C GLY A 62 7.49 7.96 4.93
N ASN A 63 7.05 8.65 3.89
CA ASN A 63 7.07 10.11 3.77
C ASN A 63 5.86 10.58 2.93
N GLY A 64 5.55 11.87 2.99
CA GLY A 64 4.47 12.50 2.22
C GLY A 64 3.08 12.24 2.79
N ALA A 65 2.07 12.44 1.93
CA ALA A 65 0.67 12.29 2.28
C ALA A 65 -0.13 11.68 1.12
N LEU A 66 -1.17 10.94 1.47
CA LEU A 66 -2.15 10.41 0.52
C LEU A 66 -3.34 11.35 0.42
N HIS A 67 -3.92 11.45 -0.78
CA HIS A 67 -5.16 12.19 -0.98
C HIS A 67 -6.31 11.47 -0.28
N GLY A 68 -7.10 12.22 0.48
CA GLY A 68 -8.21 11.67 1.26
C GLY A 68 -9.40 12.63 1.30
N ASP A 69 -10.51 12.20 0.70
CA ASP A 69 -11.80 12.88 0.78
C ASP A 69 -12.95 11.87 0.73
N HIS A 70 -14.18 12.35 0.56
CA HIS A 70 -15.39 11.54 0.52
C HIS A 70 -15.43 10.55 -0.67
N GLN A 71 -14.58 10.70 -1.69
CA GLN A 71 -14.52 9.84 -2.87
C GLN A 71 -13.62 8.61 -2.69
N ARG A 72 -12.81 8.55 -1.62
CA ARG A 72 -12.05 7.34 -1.19
C ARG A 72 -11.15 6.73 -2.29
N PHE A 73 -10.17 7.48 -2.75
CA PHE A 73 -9.29 7.06 -3.86
C PHE A 73 -8.29 5.95 -3.52
N SER A 74 -7.82 5.87 -2.28
CA SER A 74 -6.84 4.86 -1.87
C SER A 74 -7.54 3.61 -1.35
N THR A 75 -7.06 2.42 -1.71
CA THR A 75 -7.66 1.13 -1.35
C THR A 75 -6.61 0.14 -0.88
N PHE A 76 -6.91 -0.58 0.21
CA PHE A 76 -6.11 -1.73 0.67
C PHE A 76 -7.03 -2.93 0.80
N ALA A 77 -6.73 -3.99 0.06
CA ALA A 77 -7.56 -5.19 0.01
C ALA A 77 -6.72 -6.45 -0.09
N GLY A 78 -7.30 -7.58 0.30
CA GLY A 78 -6.68 -8.88 0.17
C GLY A 78 -7.64 -10.02 0.45
N PHE A 79 -7.23 -11.23 0.08
CA PHE A 79 -8.01 -12.45 0.31
C PHE A 79 -7.12 -13.70 0.39
N LEU A 80 -7.64 -14.75 1.00
CA LEU A 80 -7.01 -16.07 1.06
C LEU A 80 -7.07 -16.73 -0.32
N LEU A 81 -5.92 -17.06 -0.90
CA LEU A 81 -5.85 -17.81 -2.15
C LEU A 81 -6.07 -19.31 -1.90
N PHE A 82 -5.31 -19.88 -0.95
CA PHE A 82 -5.42 -21.27 -0.54
C PHE A 82 -4.71 -21.49 0.80
N GLU A 83 -5.16 -22.49 1.55
CA GLU A 83 -4.50 -22.93 2.77
C GLU A 83 -3.24 -23.73 2.44
N THR A 84 -2.19 -23.56 3.25
CA THR A 84 -1.01 -24.42 3.20
C THR A 84 -1.11 -25.44 4.31
N LYS A 85 -0.84 -26.71 3.97
CA LYS A 85 -0.65 -27.77 4.97
C LYS A 85 0.55 -27.50 5.86
#